data_AF-A0A7X4CZ94-F1
#
_entry.id   AF-A0A7X4CZ94-F1
#
_cell.length_a   1.000
_cell.length_b   1.000
_cell.length_c   1.000
_cell.angle_alpha   90.00
_cell.angle_beta   90.00
_cell.angle_gamma   90.00
#
_symmetry.space_group_name_H-M   'P 1'
#
loop_
_entity.id
_entity.type
_entity.pdbx_description
1 polymer ?
#
loop_
_entity_poly.entity_id
_entity_poly.type
_entity_poly.pdbx_seq_one_letter_code
_entity_poly.pdbx_strand_id
1 'polypeptide(L)'
;MRSRNPGETSVKKTVTFATVGALALAGAAGQAAARDQVRIVGSSTVYPFATVVAERFGKSSKFKTPVIEATGSGGGLKLFCAGLGVKTPDITNASRRIKKSEYERCTKNGIKVAEFKIGYDGIVLANSKKTKRIELSRRDIFLALAKLVP
;
A
#
# COMPACT_ATOMS: atom_id res chain seq x y z
N MET A 1 -57.28 -0.50 -68.49
CA MET A 1 -56.08 -1.32 -68.74
C MET A 1 -54.91 -0.59 -68.07
N ARG A 2 -54.26 -1.23 -67.08
CA ARG A 2 -52.87 -1.08 -66.57
C ARG A 2 -52.16 0.29 -66.78
N SER A 3 -51.46 0.92 -65.84
CA SER A 3 -50.92 0.57 -64.54
C SER A 3 -50.34 1.86 -63.95
N ARG A 4 -50.49 2.12 -62.65
CA ARG A 4 -49.60 3.03 -61.91
C ARG A 4 -48.22 2.37 -61.82
N ASN A 5 -47.13 3.16 -61.85
CA ASN A 5 -45.89 2.81 -61.16
C ASN A 5 -45.09 4.05 -60.74
N PRO A 6 -44.33 3.95 -59.64
CA PRO A 6 -43.85 5.07 -58.82
C PRO A 6 -42.32 5.24 -58.87
N GLY A 7 -41.82 6.41 -58.46
CA GLY A 7 -40.38 6.66 -58.45
C GLY A 7 -39.97 7.92 -57.71
N GLU A 8 -40.64 8.24 -56.62
CA GLU A 8 -40.16 9.23 -55.65
C GLU A 8 -39.51 8.46 -54.50
N THR A 9 -38.26 8.79 -54.17
CA THR A 9 -37.50 8.58 -52.92
C THR A 9 -36.10 8.00 -53.14
N SER A 10 -35.08 8.74 -52.66
CA SER A 10 -34.06 8.23 -51.72
C SER A 10 -32.74 9.02 -51.84
N VAL A 11 -32.75 10.29 -51.41
CA VAL A 11 -31.52 11.07 -51.13
C VAL A 11 -31.63 11.66 -49.72
N LYS A 12 -31.78 10.81 -48.70
CA LYS A 12 -31.80 11.27 -47.28
C LYS A 12 -31.10 10.34 -46.27
N LYS A 13 -30.43 9.25 -46.69
CA LYS A 13 -29.93 8.24 -45.75
C LYS A 13 -28.41 8.14 -45.55
N THR A 14 -27.59 9.03 -46.13
CA THR A 14 -26.13 8.84 -46.10
C THR A 14 -25.37 9.83 -45.20
N VAL A 15 -26.02 10.83 -44.60
CA VAL A 15 -25.31 11.87 -43.81
C VAL A 15 -25.31 11.60 -42.30
N THR A 16 -26.04 10.60 -41.79
CA THR A 16 -26.23 10.41 -40.34
C THR A 16 -25.27 9.42 -39.67
N PHE A 17 -24.25 8.88 -40.38
CA PHE A 17 -23.31 7.92 -39.80
C PHE A 17 -21.95 8.52 -39.38
N ALA A 18 -21.67 9.79 -39.68
CA ALA A 18 -20.37 10.40 -39.37
C ALA A 18 -20.31 11.08 -37.98
N THR A 19 -21.43 11.27 -37.27
CA THR A 19 -21.46 12.01 -36.00
C THR A 19 -21.48 11.13 -34.74
N VAL A 20 -21.72 9.82 -34.85
CA VAL A 20 -21.73 8.91 -33.69
C VAL A 20 -20.34 8.35 -33.35
N GLY A 21 -19.38 8.40 -34.29
CA GLY A 21 -18.02 7.92 -34.06
C GLY A 21 -17.13 8.87 -33.23
N ALA A 22 -17.46 10.17 -33.18
CA ALA A 22 -16.62 11.17 -32.52
C ALA A 22 -16.87 11.31 -31.00
N LEU A 23 -18.00 10.84 -30.47
CA LEU A 23 -18.26 10.83 -29.02
C LEU A 23 -17.71 9.60 -28.29
N ALA A 24 -17.30 8.55 -29.00
CA ALA A 24 -16.79 7.33 -28.37
C ALA A 24 -15.33 7.45 -27.89
N LEU A 25 -14.57 8.47 -28.34
CA LEU A 25 -13.18 8.70 -27.91
C LEU A 25 -13.04 9.73 -26.78
N ALA A 26 -14.09 10.48 -26.42
CA ALA A 26 -14.01 11.47 -25.34
C ALA A 26 -14.05 10.85 -23.93
N GLY A 27 -14.48 9.59 -23.80
CA GLY A 27 -14.62 8.90 -22.50
C GLY A 27 -13.40 8.09 -22.04
N ALA A 28 -12.39 7.90 -22.90
CA ALA A 28 -11.23 7.06 -22.59
C ALA A 28 -10.05 7.83 -21.97
N ALA A 29 -10.21 9.13 -21.70
CA ALA A 29 -9.22 9.96 -21.01
C ALA A 29 -9.39 9.89 -19.48
N GLY A 30 -9.74 8.72 -18.93
CA GLY A 30 -9.47 8.41 -17.53
C GLY A 30 -7.98 8.15 -17.39
N GLN A 31 -7.16 9.20 -17.47
CA GLN A 31 -5.75 9.13 -17.12
C GLN A 31 -5.67 8.43 -15.76
N ALA A 32 -5.01 7.28 -15.72
CA ALA A 32 -4.63 6.66 -14.47
C ALA A 32 -3.79 7.70 -13.71
N ALA A 33 -4.43 8.45 -12.82
CA ALA A 33 -3.79 9.43 -11.96
C ALA A 33 -2.91 8.63 -11.00
N ALA A 34 -1.69 8.33 -11.44
CA ALA A 34 -0.68 7.73 -10.59
C ALA A 34 -0.50 8.66 -9.40
N ARG A 35 -0.54 8.08 -8.21
CA ARG A 35 -0.26 8.79 -6.97
C ARG A 35 1.15 9.39 -7.06
N ASP A 36 1.26 10.70 -6.89
CA ASP A 36 2.51 11.47 -6.95
C ASP A 36 3.30 11.50 -5.62
N GLN A 37 3.02 10.57 -4.71
CA GLN A 37 3.59 10.57 -3.36
C GLN A 37 3.70 9.15 -2.82
N VAL A 38 4.87 8.78 -2.29
CA VAL A 38 5.06 7.45 -1.70
C VAL A 38 4.24 7.34 -0.41
N ARG A 39 3.48 6.24 -0.25
CA ARG A 39 2.77 5.90 0.99
C ARG A 39 3.39 4.70 1.66
N ILE A 40 3.66 4.85 2.94
CA ILE A 40 4.35 3.85 3.78
C ILE A 40 3.47 3.55 4.98
N VAL A 41 3.31 2.27 5.32
CA VAL A 41 2.59 1.83 6.52
C VAL A 41 3.45 0.87 7.33
N GLY A 42 3.21 0.72 8.64
CA GLY A 42 3.84 -0.38 9.36
C GLY A 42 4.05 -0.16 10.85
N SER A 43 5.16 -0.73 11.34
CA SER A 43 5.55 -0.75 12.75
C SER A 43 5.54 0.63 13.41
N SER A 44 4.89 0.73 14.57
CA SER A 44 4.96 1.90 15.44
C SER A 44 6.36 2.12 16.03
N THR A 45 7.17 1.07 16.16
CA THR A 45 8.55 1.21 16.66
C THR A 45 9.50 1.75 15.60
N VAL A 46 9.22 1.52 14.31
CA VAL A 46 10.02 2.02 13.19
C VAL A 46 9.53 3.39 12.71
N TYR A 47 8.27 3.72 12.99
CA TYR A 47 7.62 4.98 12.64
C TYR A 47 8.49 6.24 12.87
N PRO A 48 9.01 6.53 14.08
CA PRO A 48 9.76 7.78 14.31
C PRO A 48 11.03 7.87 13.45
N PHE A 49 11.72 6.76 13.22
CA PHE A 49 12.91 6.73 12.36
C PHE A 49 12.55 6.94 10.89
N ALA A 50 11.52 6.25 10.41
CA ALA A 50 11.04 6.39 9.04
C ALA A 50 10.57 7.82 8.75
N THR A 51 9.89 8.47 9.71
CA THR A 51 9.41 9.85 9.57
C THR A 51 10.56 10.82 9.35
N VAL A 52 11.63 10.72 10.13
CA VAL A 52 12.82 11.56 9.96
C VAL A 52 13.46 11.33 8.58
N VAL A 53 13.52 10.08 8.10
CA VAL A 53 14.04 9.77 6.77
C VAL A 53 13.16 10.37 5.66
N ALA A 54 11.84 10.25 5.77
CA ALA A 54 10.90 10.82 4.80
C ALA A 54 10.99 12.35 4.75
N GLU A 55 11.04 13.02 5.90
CA GLU A 55 11.21 14.47 5.97
C GLU A 55 12.53 14.93 5.33
N ARG A 56 13.63 14.24 5.63
CA ARG A 56 14.93 14.54 5.01
C ARG A 56 14.88 14.35 3.50
N PHE A 57 14.30 13.25 3.03
CA PHE A 57 14.13 12.96 1.61
C PHE A 57 13.30 14.04 0.90
N GLY A 58 12.19 14.48 1.50
CA GLY A 58 11.36 15.56 0.94
C GLY A 58 12.07 16.92 0.91
N LYS A 59 12.92 17.21 1.90
CA LYS A 59 13.72 18.45 1.94
C LYS A 59 14.91 18.43 0.97
N SER A 60 15.50 17.26 0.73
CA SER A 60 16.73 17.11 -0.06
C SER A 60 16.49 16.68 -1.51
N SER A 61 15.23 16.53 -1.93
CA SER A 61 14.90 16.06 -3.27
C SER A 61 13.78 16.91 -3.89
N LYS A 62 13.55 16.71 -5.19
CA LYS A 62 12.43 17.31 -5.92
C LYS A 62 11.09 16.57 -5.73
N PHE A 63 11.11 15.45 -4.99
CA PHE A 63 9.95 14.60 -4.80
C PHE A 63 9.15 15.01 -3.55
N LYS A 64 7.83 14.78 -3.58
CA LYS A 64 6.99 15.01 -2.40
C LYS A 64 7.43 14.12 -1.23
N THR A 65 7.44 14.70 -0.03
CA THR A 65 7.70 13.98 1.23
C THR A 65 6.79 12.75 1.33
N PRO A 66 7.34 11.54 1.53
CA PRO A 66 6.52 10.34 1.73
C PRO A 66 5.58 10.48 2.93
N VAL A 67 4.37 9.93 2.81
CA VAL A 67 3.43 9.83 3.94
C VAL A 67 3.66 8.50 4.65
N ILE A 68 3.81 8.55 5.97
CA ILE A 68 4.00 7.35 6.79
C ILE A 68 2.86 7.27 7.81
N GLU A 69 2.26 6.08 7.95
CA GLU A 69 1.19 5.81 8.90
C GLU A 69 1.58 4.64 9.83
N ALA A 70 1.51 4.86 11.14
CA ALA A 70 1.75 3.83 12.14
C ALA A 70 0.53 2.91 12.28
N THR A 71 0.64 1.66 11.84
CA THR A 71 -0.44 0.66 11.82
C THR A 71 -0.05 -0.67 12.49
N GLY A 72 1.18 -0.75 13.02
CA GLY A 72 1.80 -1.98 13.50
C GLY A 72 2.27 -2.89 12.36
N SER A 73 3.29 -3.72 12.59
CA SER A 73 3.88 -4.58 11.53
C SER A 73 2.85 -5.48 10.84
N GLY A 74 1.93 -6.10 11.61
CA GLY A 74 0.90 -6.97 11.05
C GLY A 74 -0.21 -6.21 10.31
N GLY A 75 -0.60 -5.04 10.82
CA GLY A 75 -1.59 -4.17 10.18
C GLY A 75 -1.06 -3.58 8.88
N GLY A 76 0.18 -3.08 8.90
CA GLY A 76 0.88 -2.58 7.73
C GLY A 76 1.02 -3.63 6.63
N LEU A 77 1.47 -4.84 6.96
CA LEU A 77 1.53 -5.96 6.02
C LEU A 77 0.15 -6.39 5.51
N LYS A 78 -0.93 -6.18 6.28
CA LYS A 78 -2.30 -6.45 5.80
C LYS A 78 -2.73 -5.42 4.76
N LEU A 79 -2.46 -4.14 4.99
CA LEU A 79 -2.78 -3.05 4.08
C LEU A 79 -1.92 -3.10 2.80
N PHE A 80 -0.62 -3.27 2.96
CA PHE A 80 0.34 -3.43 1.86
C PHE A 80 -0.02 -4.63 0.98
N CYS A 81 -0.31 -5.78 1.60
CA CYS A 81 -0.63 -6.98 0.85
C CYS A 81 -2.09 -7.08 0.39
N ALA A 82 -2.86 -5.99 0.42
CA ALA A 82 -4.25 -5.96 -0.05
C ALA A 82 -4.37 -5.91 -1.58
N GLY A 83 -3.30 -5.53 -2.30
CA GLY A 83 -3.27 -5.47 -3.76
C GLY A 83 -2.24 -4.46 -4.28
N LEU A 84 -2.23 -4.25 -5.60
CA LEU A 84 -1.38 -3.27 -6.27
C LEU A 84 -2.20 -2.04 -6.69
N GLY A 85 -1.54 -0.88 -6.74
CA GLY A 85 -2.09 0.35 -7.30
C GLY A 85 -2.15 1.49 -6.30
N VAL A 86 -2.78 2.59 -6.72
CA VAL A 86 -2.77 3.87 -5.98
C VAL A 86 -3.50 3.83 -4.64
N LYS A 87 -4.39 2.84 -4.44
CA LYS A 87 -5.18 2.67 -3.22
C LYS A 87 -4.44 1.89 -2.13
N THR A 88 -3.35 1.20 -2.46
CA THR A 88 -2.55 0.42 -1.51
C THR A 88 -1.21 1.10 -1.22
N PRO A 89 -0.62 0.87 -0.03
CA PRO A 89 0.71 1.40 0.31
C PRO A 89 1.79 0.88 -0.66
N ASP A 90 2.81 1.71 -0.91
CA ASP A 90 4.00 1.33 -1.72
C ASP A 90 4.99 0.48 -0.93
N ILE A 91 5.14 0.81 0.36
CA ILE A 91 6.15 0.23 1.24
C ILE A 91 5.47 -0.14 2.55
N THR A 92 5.88 -1.27 3.13
CA THR A 92 5.61 -1.53 4.54
C THR A 92 6.90 -1.75 5.33
N ASN A 93 7.02 -1.02 6.44
CA ASN A 93 8.09 -1.26 7.40
C ASN A 93 7.61 -2.22 8.50
N ALA A 94 8.55 -2.96 9.09
CA ALA A 94 8.24 -3.92 10.13
C ALA A 94 9.40 -4.03 11.13
N SER A 95 9.07 -4.19 12.40
CA SER A 95 10.03 -4.47 13.49
C SER A 95 10.36 -5.95 13.65
N ARG A 96 9.82 -6.79 12.76
CA ARG A 96 10.04 -8.23 12.72
C ARG A 96 10.02 -8.72 11.29
N ARG A 97 10.54 -9.93 11.06
CA ARG A 97 10.41 -10.63 9.79
C ARG A 97 8.93 -10.82 9.41
N ILE A 98 8.69 -10.82 8.10
CA ILE A 98 7.41 -11.20 7.51
C ILE A 98 7.12 -12.67 7.85
N LYS A 99 5.88 -12.99 8.26
CA LYS A 99 5.45 -14.37 8.48
C LYS A 99 5.17 -15.05 7.15
N LYS A 100 5.30 -16.38 7.11
CA LYS A 100 4.94 -17.20 5.93
C LYS A 100 3.52 -16.90 5.43
N SER A 101 2.54 -16.86 6.33
CA SER A 101 1.15 -16.55 5.98
C SER A 101 0.93 -15.12 5.48
N GLU A 102 1.73 -14.16 5.95
CA GLU A 102 1.70 -12.78 5.45
C GLU A 102 2.27 -12.73 4.02
N TYR A 103 3.41 -13.39 3.78
CA TYR A 103 4.04 -13.48 2.46
C TYR A 103 3.13 -14.18 1.43
N GLU A 104 2.52 -15.31 1.80
CA GLU A 104 1.56 -16.03 0.96
C GLU A 104 0.35 -15.17 0.57
N ARG A 105 -0.12 -14.31 1.48
CA ARG A 105 -1.19 -13.35 1.16
C ARG A 105 -0.72 -12.33 0.11
N CYS A 106 0.50 -11.83 0.22
CA CYS A 106 1.05 -10.89 -0.76
C CYS A 106 1.16 -11.55 -2.15
N THR A 107 1.75 -12.76 -2.22
CA THR A 107 1.91 -13.47 -3.48
C THR A 107 0.58 -13.87 -4.11
N LYS A 108 -0.41 -14.32 -3.30
CA LYS A 108 -1.77 -14.59 -3.78
C LYS A 108 -2.43 -13.35 -4.40
N ASN A 109 -2.12 -12.16 -3.90
CA ASN A 109 -2.62 -10.90 -4.43
C ASN A 109 -1.71 -10.30 -5.52
N GLY A 110 -0.81 -11.10 -6.10
CA GLY A 110 0.06 -10.71 -7.21
C GLY A 110 1.24 -9.81 -6.82
N ILE A 111 1.50 -9.64 -5.52
CA ILE A 111 2.56 -8.76 -5.02
C ILE A 111 3.86 -9.55 -4.89
N LYS A 112 4.91 -9.07 -5.57
CA LYS A 112 6.28 -9.55 -5.39
C LYS A 112 6.95 -8.69 -4.31
N VAL A 113 7.25 -9.30 -3.17
CA VAL A 113 7.85 -8.61 -2.03
C VAL A 113 9.36 -8.62 -2.15
N ALA A 114 9.99 -7.45 -2.01
CA ALA A 114 11.42 -7.32 -1.80
C ALA A 114 11.67 -6.92 -0.33
N GLU A 115 12.48 -7.70 0.39
CA GLU A 115 12.78 -7.44 1.79
C GLU A 115 14.17 -6.78 1.94
N PHE A 116 14.20 -5.64 2.64
CA PHE A 116 15.44 -4.94 2.97
C PHE A 116 15.62 -4.89 4.49
N LYS A 117 16.71 -5.46 4.99
CA LYS A 117 17.08 -5.35 6.42
C LYS A 117 17.80 -4.02 6.64
N ILE A 118 17.20 -3.14 7.44
CA ILE A 118 17.75 -1.82 7.76
C ILE A 118 18.49 -1.77 9.09
N GLY A 119 18.27 -2.75 9.98
CA GLY A 119 18.88 -2.78 11.30
C GLY A 119 18.37 -3.90 12.20
N TYR A 120 18.81 -3.86 13.45
CA TYR A 120 18.38 -4.75 14.52
C TYR A 120 17.73 -3.92 15.63
N ASP A 121 16.66 -4.45 16.22
CA ASP A 121 15.96 -3.85 17.35
C ASP A 121 16.48 -4.44 18.67
N GLY A 122 16.59 -3.61 19.69
CA GLY A 122 17.09 -3.97 21.02
C GLY A 122 16.02 -3.74 22.08
N ILE A 123 15.68 -4.78 22.83
CA ILE A 123 14.76 -4.67 23.97
C ILE A 123 15.57 -4.43 25.24
N VAL A 124 15.21 -3.37 25.97
CA VAL A 124 15.83 -3.02 27.25
C VAL A 124 14.78 -3.13 28.35
N LEU A 125 15.13 -3.80 29.44
CA LEU A 125 14.33 -3.81 30.66
C LEU A 125 14.75 -2.63 31.53
N ALA A 126 13.83 -1.68 31.72
CA ALA A 126 14.07 -0.49 32.54
C ALA A 126 13.38 -0.62 33.89
N ASN A 127 14.05 -0.16 34.95
CA ASN A 127 13.51 -0.07 36.30
C ASN A 127 13.47 1.39 36.75
N SER A 128 12.44 1.76 37.51
CA SER A 128 12.29 3.13 38.04
C SER A 128 13.38 3.42 39.07
N LYS A 129 14.01 4.59 38.97
CA LYS A 129 15.00 5.07 39.97
C LYS A 129 14.40 5.28 41.36
N LYS A 130 13.07 5.39 41.48
CA LYS A 130 12.36 5.57 42.76
C LYS A 130 12.13 4.24 43.49
N THR A 131 12.42 3.11 42.87
CA THR A 131 12.16 1.78 43.42
C THR A 131 13.46 1.01 43.65
N LYS A 132 13.40 -0.02 44.49
CA LYS A 132 14.52 -0.96 44.62
C LYS A 132 14.81 -1.58 43.25
N ARG A 133 16.09 -1.66 42.88
CA ARG A 133 16.52 -2.32 41.64
C ARG A 133 16.03 -3.76 41.66
N ILE A 134 15.37 -4.15 40.58
CA ILE A 134 14.97 -5.54 40.35
C ILE A 134 16.17 -6.25 39.71
N GLU A 135 16.66 -7.28 40.39
CA GLU A 135 17.65 -8.20 39.84
C GLU A 135 16.91 -9.30 39.07
N LEU A 136 17.04 -9.30 37.74
CA LEU A 136 16.37 -10.28 36.88
C LEU A 136 17.40 -11.25 36.30
N SER A 137 17.20 -12.53 36.54
CA SER A 137 17.94 -13.57 35.83
C SER A 137 17.31 -13.84 34.46
N ARG A 138 18.06 -14.50 33.57
CA ARG A 138 17.52 -14.98 32.29
C ARG A 138 16.36 -15.96 32.49
N ARG A 139 16.37 -16.74 33.58
CA ARG A 139 15.31 -17.68 33.93
C ARG A 139 14.02 -16.93 34.26
N ASP A 140 14.11 -15.84 35.03
CA ASP A 140 12.93 -15.04 35.41
C ASP A 140 12.28 -14.42 34.17
N ILE A 141 13.09 -13.86 33.28
CA ILE A 141 12.62 -13.28 32.02
C ILE A 141 11.98 -14.36 31.13
N PHE A 142 12.61 -15.53 31.03
CA PHE A 142 12.07 -16.63 30.24
C PHE A 142 10.72 -17.11 30.80
N LEU A 143 10.63 -17.38 32.10
CA LEU A 143 9.40 -17.87 32.74
C LEU A 143 8.27 -16.83 32.65
N ALA A 144 8.58 -15.53 32.71
CA ALA A 144 7.59 -14.47 32.56
C ALA A 144 6.98 -14.38 31.14
N LEU A 145 7.70 -14.82 30.11
CA LEU A 145 7.28 -14.74 28.70
C LEU A 145 6.88 -16.08 28.10
N ALA A 146 7.21 -17.19 28.77
CA ALA A 146 6.95 -18.53 28.26
C ALA A 146 5.45 -18.80 28.17
N LYS A 147 5.05 -19.49 27.09
CA LYS A 147 3.65 -19.91 26.88
C LYS A 147 3.19 -20.91 27.96
N LEU A 148 4.13 -21.72 28.47
CA LEU A 148 3.91 -22.72 29.50
C LEU A 148 5.05 -22.61 30.50
N VAL A 149 4.71 -22.64 31.79
CA VAL A 149 5.65 -22.68 32.91
C VAL A 149 5.56 -24.04 33.61
N PRO A 150 6.66 -24.55 34.20
CA PRO A 150 6.69 -25.82 34.93
C PRO A 150 5.70 -25.87 36.09
#